data_AF-A0A3P3WBH7-F1
#
_entry.id   AF-A0A3P3WBH7-F1
#
_cell.length_a   1.000
_cell.length_b   1.000
_cell.length_c   1.000
_cell.angle_alpha   90.00
_cell.angle_beta   90.00
_cell.angle_gamma   90.00
#
_symmetry.space_group_name_H-M   'P 1'
#
loop_
_entity.id
_entity.type
_entity.pdbx_description
1 polymer ?
#
loop_
_entity_poly.entity_id
_entity_poly.type
_entity_poly.pdbx_seq_one_letter_code
_entity_poly.pdbx_strand_id
1 'polypeptide(L)'
;MEEYMLPCVHKKIFGIDCFGCGTQRALMLILQGDFVAAFKMFPAIYTTILFFIIVFLHFIDKKRNYNKMLIFLAIFNATVMIISYFYKYSFLLTN
;
A
#
# COMPACT_ATOMS: atom_id res chain seq x y z
N MET A 1 -13.60 -11.60 -12.13
CA MET A 1 -12.47 -10.68 -11.84
C MET A 1 -11.73 -11.06 -10.56
N GLU A 2 -12.40 -11.51 -9.50
CA GLU A 2 -11.74 -12.01 -8.28
C GLU A 2 -11.08 -13.41 -8.43
N GLU A 3 -11.42 -14.18 -9.47
CA GLU A 3 -10.85 -15.52 -9.72
C GLU A 3 -9.36 -15.52 -10.12
N TYR A 4 -8.82 -14.40 -10.62
CA TYR A 4 -7.40 -14.30 -11.00
C TYR A 4 -6.53 -13.64 -9.92
N MET A 5 -7.13 -13.21 -8.82
CA MET A 5 -6.38 -12.65 -7.70
C MET A 5 -5.94 -13.77 -6.77
N LEU A 6 -4.65 -13.77 -6.41
CA LEU A 6 -4.08 -14.71 -5.44
C LEU A 6 -5.00 -14.79 -4.21
N PRO A 7 -5.50 -15.99 -3.85
CA PRO A 7 -6.31 -16.14 -2.65
C PRO A 7 -5.45 -15.72 -1.46
N CYS A 8 -5.81 -14.59 -0.86
CA CYS A 8 -5.02 -14.02 0.22
C CYS A 8 -5.16 -14.93 1.45
N VAL A 9 -4.17 -15.78 1.69
CA VAL A 9 -4.14 -16.72 2.83
C VAL A 9 -4.28 -15.96 4.16
N HIS A 10 -3.73 -14.74 4.23
CA HIS A 10 -3.90 -13.85 5.38
C HIS A 10 -5.35 -13.45 5.63
N LYS A 11 -6.12 -13.16 4.58
CA LYS A 11 -7.55 -12.85 4.73
C LYS A 11 -8.33 -14.06 5.22
N LYS A 12 -7.94 -15.27 4.79
CA LYS A 12 -8.59 -16.51 5.22
C LYS A 12 -8.27 -16.88 6.68
N ILE A 13 -7.06 -16.60 7.15
CA ILE A 13 -6.62 -16.95 8.50
C ILE A 13 -6.95 -15.85 9.52
N PHE A 14 -6.77 -14.58 9.14
CA PHE A 14 -6.86 -13.43 10.06
C PHE A 14 -8.01 -12.47 9.74
N GLY A 15 -8.77 -12.69 8.66
CA GLY A 15 -9.87 -11.79 8.24
C GLY A 15 -9.39 -10.46 7.63
N ILE A 16 -8.08 -10.20 7.57
CA ILE A 16 -7.48 -8.93 7.13
C ILE A 16 -6.58 -9.18 5.91
N ASP A 17 -6.66 -8.29 4.90
CA ASP A 17 -5.75 -8.32 3.76
C ASP A 17 -4.31 -7.98 4.21
N CYS A 18 -3.31 -8.72 3.72
CA CYS A 18 -1.91 -8.39 3.96
C CYS A 18 -1.47 -7.14 3.17
N PHE A 19 -0.35 -6.55 3.55
CA PHE A 19 0.21 -5.35 2.88
C PHE A 19 0.41 -5.54 1.37
N GLY A 20 0.74 -6.76 0.92
CA GLY A 20 0.92 -7.08 -0.50
C GLY A 20 -0.39 -7.19 -1.27
N CYS A 21 -1.32 -8.04 -0.83
CA CYS A 21 -2.59 -8.20 -1.54
C CYS A 21 -3.47 -6.95 -1.46
N GLY A 22 -3.37 -6.19 -0.37
CA GLY A 22 -4.05 -4.90 -0.20
C GLY A 22 -3.58 -3.85 -1.21
N THR A 23 -2.26 -3.78 -1.50
CA THR A 23 -1.74 -2.87 -2.53
C THR A 23 -2.18 -3.27 -3.93
N GLN A 24 -2.15 -4.55 -4.27
CA GLN A 24 -2.58 -5.03 -5.59
C GLN A 24 -4.07 -4.72 -5.87
N ARG A 25 -4.95 -4.94 -4.89
CA ARG A 25 -6.38 -4.64 -5.02
C ARG A 25 -6.66 -3.14 -5.04
N ALA A 26 -5.98 -2.36 -4.21
CA ALA A 26 -6.08 -0.90 -4.25
C ALA A 26 -5.57 -0.30 -5.57
N LEU A 27 -4.50 -0.86 -6.15
CA LEU A 27 -4.03 -0.49 -7.50
C LEU A 27 -5.08 -0.77 -8.57
N MET A 28 -5.73 -1.94 -8.52
CA MET A 28 -6.82 -2.26 -9.46
C MET A 28 -7.99 -1.28 -9.34
N LEU A 29 -8.36 -0.88 -8.12
CA LEU A 29 -9.40 0.14 -7.90
C LEU A 29 -9.01 1.51 -8.48
N ILE A 30 -7.74 1.90 -8.34
CA ILE A 30 -7.21 3.12 -8.99
C ILE A 30 -7.30 3.01 -10.52
N LEU A 31 -6.93 1.87 -11.10
CA LEU A 31 -7.01 1.64 -12.55
C LEU A 31 -8.45 1.62 -13.05
N GLN A 32 -9.41 1.25 -12.21
CA GLN A 32 -10.85 1.31 -12.49
C GLN A 32 -11.43 2.73 -12.31
N GLY A 33 -10.65 3.69 -11.80
CA GLY A 33 -11.08 5.06 -11.52
C GLY A 33 -11.78 5.24 -10.16
N ASP A 34 -11.81 4.20 -9.30
CA ASP A 34 -12.41 4.29 -7.97
C ASP A 34 -11.36 4.61 -6.90
N PHE A 35 -10.98 5.89 -6.87
CA PHE A 35 -10.01 6.43 -5.92
C PHE A 35 -10.48 6.39 -4.46
N VAL A 36 -11.79 6.46 -4.23
CA VAL A 36 -12.39 6.47 -2.89
C VAL A 36 -12.37 5.06 -2.31
N ALA A 37 -12.75 4.04 -3.09
CA ALA A 37 -12.62 2.66 -2.66
C ALA A 37 -11.16 2.27 -2.47
N ALA A 38 -10.25 2.71 -3.35
CA ALA A 38 -8.82 2.48 -3.18
C ALA A 38 -8.29 3.06 -1.86
N PHE A 39 -8.69 4.29 -1.51
CA PHE A 39 -8.30 4.93 -0.25
C PHE A 39 -8.85 4.20 0.98
N LYS A 40 -10.13 3.80 0.94
CA LYS A 40 -10.76 3.03 2.02
C LYS A 40 -10.12 1.65 2.19
N MET A 41 -9.72 1.04 1.08
CA MET A 41 -9.09 -0.28 1.09
C MET A 41 -7.65 -0.22 1.62
N PHE A 42 -6.82 0.67 1.07
CA PHE A 42 -5.43 0.80 1.47
C PHE A 42 -4.98 2.25 1.30
N PRO A 43 -5.10 3.11 2.32
CA PRO A 43 -4.79 4.53 2.21
C PRO A 43 -3.30 4.77 1.88
N ALA A 44 -2.42 3.86 2.31
CA ALA A 44 -0.99 3.88 2.00
C ALA A 44 -0.66 3.58 0.52
N ILE A 45 -1.67 3.37 -0.35
CA ILE A 45 -1.43 3.12 -1.77
C ILE A 45 -0.80 4.35 -2.46
N TYR A 46 -1.26 5.56 -2.10
CA TYR A 46 -0.78 6.80 -2.71
C TYR A 46 0.66 7.11 -2.32
N THR A 47 1.01 6.90 -1.05
CA THR A 47 2.40 7.03 -0.57
C THR A 47 3.31 5.98 -1.17
N THR A 48 2.79 4.78 -1.43
CA THR A 48 3.52 3.69 -2.10
C THR A 48 3.79 3.98 -3.56
N ILE A 49 2.80 4.47 -4.30
CA ILE A 49 2.98 4.91 -5.69
C ILE A 49 4.04 6.02 -5.75
N LEU A 50 3.95 7.01 -4.86
CA LEU A 50 4.94 8.09 -4.79
C LEU A 50 6.36 7.58 -4.49
N PHE A 51 6.48 6.63 -3.56
CA PHE A 51 7.77 5.98 -3.26
C PHE A 51 8.36 5.29 -4.49
N PHE A 52 7.56 4.50 -5.22
CA PHE A 52 8.01 3.84 -6.45
C PHE A 52 8.43 4.82 -7.55
N ILE A 53 7.72 5.93 -7.71
CA ILE A 53 8.10 6.97 -8.66
C ILE A 53 9.48 7.55 -8.32
N ILE A 54 9.74 7.83 -7.05
CA ILE A 54 11.03 8.39 -6.61
C ILE A 54 12.14 7.36 -6.74
N VAL A 55 11.86 6.08 -6.47
CA VAL A 55 12.82 4.99 -6.72
C VAL A 55 13.17 4.92 -8.21
N PHE A 56 12.17 4.98 -9.09
CA PHE A 56 12.38 4.96 -10.54
C PHE A 56 13.20 6.17 -11.01
N LEU A 57 12.89 7.37 -10.50
CA LEU A 57 13.67 8.58 -10.77
C LEU A 57 15.11 8.48 -10.26
N HIS A 58 15.34 7.90 -9.08
CA HIS A 58 16.69 7.65 -8.57
C HIS A 58 17.49 6.68 -9.44
N PHE A 59 16.83 5.69 -10.05
CA PHE A 59 17.47 4.77 -11.00
C PHE A 59 17.89 5.46 -12.29
N ILE A 60 17.09 6.40 -12.81
CA ILE A 60 17.39 7.17 -14.02
C ILE A 60 18.42 8.27 -13.74
N ASP A 61 18.21 9.03 -12.68
CA ASP A 61 19.05 10.17 -12.29
C ASP A 61 19.97 9.78 -11.12
N LYS A 62 21.11 9.17 -11.45
CA LYS A 62 22.19 8.88 -10.49
C LYS A 62 23.01 10.11 -10.08
N LYS A 63 22.80 11.27 -10.71
CA LYS A 63 23.61 12.48 -10.45
C LYS A 63 23.16 13.19 -9.17
N ARG A 64 21.88 13.09 -8.81
CA ARG A 64 21.32 13.65 -7.57
C ARG A 64 21.27 12.61 -6.46
N ASN A 65 21.56 13.04 -5.23
CA ASN A 65 21.50 12.17 -4.06
C ASN A 65 20.07 12.05 -3.53
N TYR A 66 19.28 11.14 -4.10
CA TYR A 66 17.91 10.87 -3.66
C TYR A 66 17.83 9.96 -2.43
N ASN A 67 18.96 9.41 -1.95
CA ASN A 67 18.98 8.43 -0.85
C ASN A 67 18.31 8.93 0.43
N LYS A 68 18.58 10.18 0.85
CA LYS A 68 17.96 10.76 2.06
C LYS A 68 16.44 10.89 1.91
N MET A 69 15.98 11.30 0.73
CA MET A 69 14.56 11.45 0.42
C MET A 69 13.86 10.09 0.36
N LEU A 70 14.50 9.09 -0.25
CA LEU A 70 14.00 7.72 -0.31
C LEU A 70 13.84 7.11 1.09
N ILE A 71 14.84 7.26 1.96
CA ILE A 71 14.77 6.78 3.35
C ILE A 71 13.63 7.46 4.10
N PHE A 72 13.50 8.79 3.96
CA PHE A 72 12.41 9.54 4.58
C PHE A 72 11.03 9.05 4.12
N LEU A 73 10.84 8.88 2.80
CA LEU A 73 9.59 8.36 2.25
C LEU A 73 9.32 6.91 2.67
N ALA A 74 10.34 6.06 2.74
CA ALA A 74 10.20 4.67 3.17
C ALA A 74 9.69 4.60 4.62
N ILE A 75 10.29 5.39 5.52
CA ILE A 75 9.87 5.47 6.93
C ILE A 75 8.44 6.02 7.01
N PHE A 76 8.15 7.11 6.32
CA PHE A 76 6.81 7.71 6.33
C PHE A 76 5.75 6.72 5.85
N ASN A 77 6.02 6.02 4.75
CA ASN A 77 5.11 5.03 4.19
C ASN A 77 4.90 3.83 5.14
N ALA A 78 5.98 3.34 5.77
CA ALA A 78 5.89 2.29 6.79
C ALA A 78 5.03 2.73 7.98
N THR A 79 5.18 3.97 8.46
CA THR A 79 4.34 4.50 9.55
C THR A 79 2.86 4.53 9.16
N VAL A 80 2.52 5.02 7.97
CA VAL A 80 1.13 5.06 7.48
C VAL A 80 0.56 3.64 7.34
N MET A 81 1.35 2.70 6.81
CA MET A 81 0.95 1.29 6.71
C MET A 81 0.64 0.67 8.08
N ILE A 82 1.53 0.88 9.06
CA ILE A 82 1.37 0.36 10.42
C ILE A 82 0.12 0.93 11.09
N ILE A 83 -0.07 2.25 11.02
CA ILE A 83 -1.26 2.92 11.58
C ILE A 83 -2.53 2.33 10.94
N SER A 84 -2.57 2.23 9.61
CA SER A 84 -3.73 1.67 8.91
C SER A 84 -4.00 0.21 9.29
N TYR A 85 -2.96 -0.58 9.56
CA TYR A 85 -3.11 -1.97 9.99
C TYR A 85 -3.67 -2.06 11.40
N PHE A 86 -3.16 -1.25 12.34
CA PHE A 86 -3.70 -1.19 13.71
C PHE A 86 -5.16 -0.73 13.73
N TYR A 87 -5.53 0.29 12.95
CA TYR A 87 -6.94 0.70 12.83
C TYR A 87 -7.85 -0.44 12.36
N LYS A 88 -7.44 -1.19 11.33
CA LYS A 88 -8.21 -2.36 10.85
C LYS A 88 -8.24 -3.48 11.88
N TYR A 89 -7.13 -3.73 12.57
CA TYR A 89 -7.04 -4.77 13.59
C TYR A 89 -7.92 -4.46 14.81
N SER A 90 -7.88 -3.22 15.32
CA SER A 90 -8.77 -2.77 16.39
C SER A 90 -10.25 -2.82 16.00
N PHE A 91 -10.58 -2.47 14.74
CA PHE A 91 -11.94 -2.60 14.22
C PHE A 91 -12.40 -4.07 14.16
N LEU A 92 -11.53 -4.99 13.74
CA LEU A 92 -11.84 -6.42 13.65
C LEU A 92 -11.93 -7.11 15.02
N LEU A 93 -11.22 -6.63 16.04
CA LEU A 93 -11.34 -7.16 17.41
C LEU A 93 -12.59 -6.67 18.16
N THR A 94 -13.25 -5.61 17.69
CA THR A 94 -14.40 -4.98 18.36
C THR A 94 -15.75 -5.46 17.80
N ASN A 95 -15.77 -6.23 16.71
CA ASN A 95 -16.97 -6.65 15.97
C ASN A 95 -16.90 -8.16 15.66
#